data_AF-A0AAD9VD74-F1
#
_entry.id   AF-A0AAD9VD74-F1
#
_cell.length_a   1.000
_cell.length_b   1.000
_cell.length_c   1.000
_cell.angle_alpha   90.00
_cell.angle_beta   90.00
_cell.angle_gamma   90.00
#
_symmetry.space_group_name_H-M   'P 1'
#
loop_
_entity.id
_entity.type
_entity.pdbx_description
1 polymer ?
#
loop_
_entity_poly.entity_id
_entity_poly.type
_entity_poly.pdbx_seq_one_letter_code
_entity_poly.pdbx_strand_id
1 'polypeptide(L)'
;MQFVLDSDLLKKDLDQESVSRAQAAVLLVEPFYGGSHKQLVDLLAREIPGCLLCCLPAKKWHWRMRTSALYFSQKIPRGGNFKTDLAPLKKLLYFHENQLIYPVRKQQDRDFHLVADVVIFNSNFNMESFLSSINSFLKLMPDYRPKGLSEVIRPKCKPNLRSIAYEGFLYTREHDKGPDLFFHVLYQLADQSLHFKVSVIGQTFTEVPAYTRISDHILHWGYQQTRQEYIAVLKTADVAVLEAVQYECYPLCPNKLVYPEIFPSEYLYSTPQRLLKKLRYFCRNPQHVRARRLT
;
A
#
# COMPACT_ATOMS: atom_id res chain seq x y z
N MET A 1 -5.65 7.53 26.39
CA MET A 1 -5.89 7.47 24.94
C MET A 1 -4.55 7.32 24.25
N GLN A 2 -4.32 6.20 23.56
CA GLN A 2 -3.08 5.92 22.84
C GLN A 2 -3.31 5.92 21.32
N PHE A 3 -2.54 6.72 20.60
CA PHE A 3 -2.54 6.79 19.13
C PHE A 3 -1.32 6.06 18.56
N VAL A 4 -1.50 5.30 17.48
CA VAL A 4 -0.37 4.75 16.71
C VAL A 4 -0.41 5.22 15.26
N LEU A 5 0.69 5.83 14.81
CA LEU A 5 1.00 6.06 13.41
C LEU A 5 2.09 5.09 12.99
N ASP A 6 1.80 4.27 11.99
CA ASP A 6 2.64 3.18 11.52
C ASP A 6 3.38 3.57 10.22
N SER A 7 4.56 3.07 9.89
CA SER A 7 5.22 3.08 8.57
C SER A 7 5.92 1.74 8.31
N ASP A 8 5.07 0.72 8.16
CA ASP A 8 5.19 -0.65 7.63
C ASP A 8 6.53 -1.39 7.71
N LEU A 9 6.44 -2.63 8.20
CA LEU A 9 7.47 -3.67 8.07
C LEU A 9 6.87 -5.05 7.89
N LEU A 10 7.22 -5.70 6.78
CA LEU A 10 7.05 -7.14 6.61
C LEU A 10 8.21 -7.72 5.79
N LYS A 11 9.13 -8.39 6.49
CA LYS A 11 9.98 -9.46 5.93
C LYS A 11 9.56 -10.76 6.60
N LYS A 12 9.10 -11.72 5.79
CA LYS A 12 9.21 -13.14 6.09
C LYS A 12 10.08 -13.74 4.99
N ASP A 13 11.17 -14.37 5.40
CA ASP A 13 11.91 -15.32 4.58
C ASP A 13 11.19 -16.66 4.70
N LEU A 14 10.78 -17.21 3.56
CA LEU A 14 10.31 -18.58 3.44
C LEU A 14 11.19 -19.24 2.40
N ASP A 15 11.73 -20.40 2.80
CA ASP A 15 12.64 -21.20 2.00
C ASP A 15 11.99 -21.64 0.69
N GLN A 16 12.77 -21.56 -0.38
CA GLN A 16 12.35 -21.93 -1.73
C GLN A 16 12.31 -23.45 -1.86
N GLU A 17 11.11 -24.04 -1.84
CA GLU A 17 10.92 -25.38 -2.37
C GLU A 17 10.87 -25.37 -3.90
N SER A 18 11.74 -26.17 -4.51
CA SER A 18 11.91 -26.28 -5.95
C SER A 18 10.79 -27.09 -6.58
N VAL A 19 9.80 -26.41 -7.16
CA VAL A 19 8.81 -27.06 -8.04
C VAL A 19 9.49 -27.53 -9.33
N SER A 20 9.21 -28.78 -9.71
CA SER A 20 9.68 -29.39 -10.96
C SER A 20 9.26 -28.56 -12.19
N ARG A 21 10.25 -28.18 -13.00
CA ARG A 21 10.15 -27.23 -14.13
C ARG A 21 9.26 -27.70 -15.30
N ALA A 22 8.78 -28.94 -15.29
CA ALA A 22 8.12 -29.57 -16.44
C ALA A 22 6.59 -29.40 -16.49
N GLN A 23 5.94 -28.83 -15.46
CA GLN A 23 4.47 -28.76 -15.33
C GLN A 23 3.90 -27.35 -15.07
N ALA A 24 4.72 -26.29 -15.15
CA ALA A 24 4.25 -24.96 -14.80
C ALA A 24 3.15 -24.44 -15.75
N ALA A 25 2.00 -24.05 -15.20
CA ALA A 25 0.84 -23.55 -15.92
C ALA A 25 0.71 -22.01 -15.86
N VAL A 26 1.36 -21.39 -14.87
CA VAL A 26 1.29 -19.93 -14.63
C VAL A 26 2.70 -19.38 -14.44
N LEU A 27 3.01 -18.26 -15.10
CA LEU A 27 4.28 -17.54 -14.95
C LEU A 27 4.02 -16.24 -14.17
N LEU A 28 4.67 -16.09 -13.02
CA LEU A 28 4.66 -14.86 -12.22
C LEU A 28 5.93 -14.07 -12.48
N VAL A 29 5.81 -12.89 -13.08
CA VAL A 29 6.94 -12.00 -13.40
C VAL A 29 6.88 -10.76 -12.51
N GLU A 30 7.88 -10.57 -11.65
CA GLU A 30 7.98 -9.42 -10.74
C GLU A 30 9.37 -8.76 -10.82
N PRO A 31 9.51 -7.64 -11.55
CA PRO A 31 10.80 -6.95 -11.71
C PRO A 31 11.29 -6.24 -10.43
N PHE A 32 10.47 -6.12 -9.40
CA PHE A 32 10.77 -5.43 -8.14
C PHE A 32 10.27 -6.25 -6.94
N TYR A 33 10.90 -7.39 -6.68
CA TYR A 33 10.51 -8.32 -5.61
C TYR A 33 11.03 -7.86 -4.24
N GLY A 34 10.18 -7.15 -3.50
CA GLY A 34 10.41 -6.69 -2.13
C GLY A 34 9.17 -6.00 -1.56
N GLY A 35 9.14 -5.73 -0.26
CA GLY A 35 8.00 -5.10 0.41
C GLY A 35 6.67 -5.81 0.10
N SER A 36 5.63 -5.03 -0.21
CA SER A 36 4.29 -5.52 -0.55
C SER A 36 4.23 -6.32 -1.87
N HIS A 37 5.13 -6.07 -2.84
CA HIS A 37 5.20 -6.86 -4.06
C HIS A 37 5.62 -8.30 -3.78
N LYS A 38 6.65 -8.49 -2.92
CA LYS A 38 7.08 -9.83 -2.48
C LYS A 38 5.93 -10.57 -1.81
N GLN A 39 5.22 -9.90 -0.89
CA GLN A 39 4.12 -10.51 -0.16
C GLN A 39 3.00 -11.00 -1.09
N LEU A 40 2.62 -10.18 -2.07
CA LEU A 40 1.62 -10.57 -3.07
C LEU A 40 2.10 -11.75 -3.91
N VAL A 41 3.32 -11.71 -4.43
CA VAL A 41 3.87 -12.78 -5.26
C VAL A 41 3.97 -14.08 -4.48
N ASP A 42 4.41 -14.03 -3.23
CA ASP A 42 4.52 -15.19 -2.34
C ASP A 42 3.15 -15.81 -2.07
N LEU A 43 2.14 -14.96 -1.80
CA LEU A 43 0.77 -15.42 -1.65
C LEU A 43 0.27 -16.10 -2.93
N LEU A 44 0.41 -15.45 -4.09
CA LEU A 44 -0.04 -16.03 -5.36
C LEU A 44 0.67 -17.35 -5.67
N ALA A 45 1.97 -17.43 -5.41
CA ALA A 45 2.75 -18.66 -5.59
C ALA A 45 2.28 -19.80 -4.67
N ARG A 46 1.84 -19.47 -3.45
CA ARG A 46 1.29 -20.42 -2.49
C ARG A 46 -0.10 -20.90 -2.89
N GLU A 47 -0.97 -19.99 -3.31
CA GLU A 47 -2.38 -20.27 -3.60
C GLU A 47 -2.61 -20.82 -5.03
N ILE A 48 -1.68 -20.63 -5.95
CA ILE A 48 -1.79 -21.07 -7.35
C ILE A 48 -0.76 -22.17 -7.62
N PRO A 49 -1.19 -23.45 -7.64
CA PRO A 49 -0.30 -24.57 -7.94
C PRO A 49 0.35 -24.45 -9.32
N GLY A 50 1.61 -24.86 -9.44
CA GLY A 50 2.33 -24.86 -10.72
C GLY A 50 2.75 -23.48 -11.21
N CYS A 51 2.91 -22.50 -10.31
CA CYS A 51 3.52 -21.22 -10.62
C CYS A 51 5.04 -21.33 -10.81
N LEU A 52 5.54 -20.71 -11.89
CA LEU A 52 6.96 -20.42 -12.07
C LEU A 52 7.23 -18.94 -11.75
N LEU A 53 8.13 -18.68 -10.80
CA LEU A 53 8.45 -17.32 -10.35
C LEU A 53 9.70 -16.81 -11.08
N CYS A 54 9.58 -15.63 -11.67
CA CYS A 54 10.66 -14.89 -12.31
C CYS A 54 10.75 -13.50 -11.68
N CYS A 55 11.67 -13.36 -10.71
CA CYS A 55 11.75 -12.18 -9.86
C CYS A 55 13.12 -11.51 -9.92
N LEU A 56 13.16 -10.21 -9.68
CA LEU A 56 14.40 -9.44 -9.51
C LEU A 56 14.41 -8.72 -8.15
N PRO A 57 15.56 -8.61 -7.47
CA PRO A 57 15.63 -7.92 -6.17
C PRO A 57 15.15 -6.47 -6.26
N ALA A 58 14.38 -6.04 -5.25
CA ALA A 58 13.86 -4.67 -5.06
C ALA A 58 14.96 -3.63 -4.80
N LYS A 59 15.79 -3.39 -5.80
CA LYS A 59 16.85 -2.37 -5.83
C LYS A 59 16.83 -1.68 -7.19
N LYS A 60 17.20 -0.40 -7.21
CA LYS A 60 17.36 0.41 -8.44
C LYS A 60 16.09 0.39 -9.32
N TRP A 61 14.96 0.82 -8.74
CA TRP A 61 13.62 0.83 -9.37
C TRP A 61 13.61 1.26 -10.85
N HIS A 62 14.18 2.41 -11.18
CA HIS A 62 14.16 2.93 -12.57
C HIS A 62 14.81 1.96 -13.57
N TRP A 63 15.89 1.30 -13.18
CA TRP A 63 16.53 0.29 -14.02
C TRP A 63 15.68 -0.96 -14.15
N ARG A 64 14.97 -1.37 -13.09
CA ARG A 64 14.06 -2.52 -13.14
C ARG A 64 12.93 -2.30 -14.14
N MET A 65 12.28 -1.14 -14.10
CA MET A 65 11.15 -0.85 -15.00
C MET A 65 11.56 -0.79 -16.47
N ARG A 66 12.80 -0.36 -16.77
CA ARG A 66 13.28 -0.18 -18.14
C ARG A 66 13.95 -1.41 -18.75
N THR A 67 14.61 -2.23 -17.93
CA THR A 67 15.51 -3.30 -18.43
C THR A 67 15.11 -4.72 -18.03
N SER A 68 14.15 -4.88 -17.11
CA SER A 68 13.74 -6.21 -16.64
C SER A 68 13.22 -7.11 -17.76
N ALA A 69 12.52 -6.56 -18.75
CA ALA A 69 12.03 -7.32 -19.90
C ALA A 69 13.18 -8.00 -20.68
N LEU A 70 14.32 -7.31 -20.84
CA LEU A 70 15.51 -7.87 -21.51
C LEU A 70 16.15 -8.99 -20.69
N TYR A 71 16.14 -8.86 -19.36
CA TYR A 71 16.64 -9.91 -18.47
C TYR A 71 15.72 -11.15 -18.51
N PHE A 72 14.41 -10.94 -18.40
CA PHE A 72 13.44 -12.03 -18.37
C PHE A 72 13.33 -12.77 -19.70
N SER A 73 13.50 -12.10 -20.85
CA SER A 73 13.52 -12.77 -22.16
C SER A 73 14.65 -13.81 -22.32
N GLN A 74 15.72 -13.68 -21.53
CA GLN A 74 16.83 -14.63 -21.49
C GLN A 74 16.71 -15.68 -20.38
N LYS A 75 15.98 -15.37 -19.31
CA LYS A 75 15.91 -16.20 -18.09
C LYS A 75 14.65 -17.05 -17.98
N ILE A 76 13.55 -16.63 -18.59
CA ILE A 76 12.33 -17.43 -18.63
C ILE A 76 12.65 -18.71 -19.44
N PRO A 77 12.46 -19.90 -18.87
CA PRO A 77 12.76 -21.16 -19.54
C PRO A 77 12.02 -21.27 -20.88
N ARG A 78 12.72 -21.77 -21.89
CA ARG A 78 12.14 -22.09 -23.20
C ARG A 78 11.69 -23.55 -23.14
N GLY A 79 10.39 -23.81 -22.97
CA GLY A 79 9.83 -25.17 -22.90
C GLY A 79 8.51 -25.28 -22.14
N GLY A 80 7.71 -26.32 -22.43
CA GLY A 80 6.37 -26.51 -21.85
C GLY A 80 5.32 -25.54 -22.40
N ASN A 81 4.42 -25.04 -21.55
CA ASN A 81 3.40 -24.04 -21.91
C ASN A 81 3.99 -22.65 -22.22
N PHE A 82 5.25 -22.40 -21.85
CA PHE A 82 5.96 -21.15 -22.11
C PHE A 82 6.90 -21.37 -23.31
N LYS A 83 6.33 -21.35 -24.51
CA LYS A 83 7.11 -21.31 -25.76
C LYS A 83 7.95 -20.02 -25.80
N THR A 84 8.93 -19.96 -26.71
CA THR A 84 9.86 -18.83 -26.91
C THR A 84 9.21 -17.46 -27.06
N ASP A 85 7.91 -17.40 -27.32
CA ASP A 85 7.13 -16.18 -27.41
C ASP A 85 6.05 -16.14 -26.31
N LEU A 86 6.03 -15.06 -25.53
CA LEU A 86 5.02 -14.79 -24.50
C LEU A 86 3.82 -14.02 -25.06
N ALA A 87 3.89 -13.52 -26.31
CA ALA A 87 2.81 -12.81 -26.98
C ALA A 87 1.49 -13.60 -27.10
N PRO A 88 1.44 -14.93 -27.27
CA PRO A 88 0.17 -15.65 -27.30
C PRO A 88 -0.44 -15.90 -25.92
N LEU A 89 0.32 -15.69 -24.84
CA LEU A 89 -0.16 -15.94 -23.48
C LEU A 89 -1.17 -14.88 -23.05
N LYS A 90 -2.13 -15.28 -22.21
CA LYS A 90 -3.03 -14.33 -21.54
C LYS A 90 -2.24 -13.59 -20.45
N LYS A 91 -2.16 -12.27 -20.52
CA LYS A 91 -1.45 -11.42 -19.56
C LYS A 91 -2.41 -10.78 -18.60
N LEU A 92 -2.13 -10.95 -17.31
CA LEU A 92 -2.81 -10.26 -16.22
C LEU A 92 -1.86 -9.25 -15.61
N LEU A 93 -2.30 -8.01 -15.49
CA LEU A 93 -1.57 -6.94 -14.81
C LEU A 93 -2.30 -6.59 -13.52
N TYR A 94 -1.59 -6.63 -12.39
CA TYR A 94 -2.14 -6.23 -11.10
C TYR A 94 -1.59 -4.88 -10.66
N PHE A 95 -2.48 -3.94 -10.34
CA PHE A 95 -2.18 -2.68 -9.69
C PHE A 95 -2.53 -2.78 -8.21
N HIS A 96 -1.50 -2.79 -7.37
CA HIS A 96 -1.63 -2.63 -5.92
C HIS A 96 -1.88 -1.16 -5.52
N GLU A 97 -1.70 -0.23 -6.45
CA GLU A 97 -1.89 1.20 -6.21
C GLU A 97 -2.01 2.03 -7.50
N ASN A 98 -2.38 3.29 -7.34
CA ASN A 98 -2.41 4.26 -8.42
C ASN A 98 -1.46 5.44 -8.18
N GLN A 99 -0.29 5.39 -8.81
CA GLN A 99 0.69 6.48 -8.77
C GLN A 99 0.21 7.76 -9.48
N LEU A 100 -0.78 7.68 -10.39
CA LEU A 100 -1.23 8.83 -11.20
C LEU A 100 -1.87 9.93 -10.35
N ILE A 101 -2.41 9.60 -9.18
CA ILE A 101 -3.07 10.55 -8.28
C ILE A 101 -2.19 11.08 -7.16
N TYR A 102 -0.92 10.65 -7.10
CA TYR A 102 0.00 11.18 -6.10
C TYR A 102 0.34 12.65 -6.41
N PRO A 103 0.33 13.53 -5.39
CA PRO A 103 0.64 14.93 -5.59
C PRO A 103 2.06 15.08 -6.15
N VAL A 104 2.17 15.73 -7.31
CA VAL A 104 3.43 15.85 -8.06
C VAL A 104 4.32 16.89 -7.36
N ARG A 105 5.27 16.45 -6.52
CA ARG A 105 6.27 17.35 -5.92
C ARG A 105 7.37 17.77 -6.92
N LYS A 106 7.67 16.91 -7.89
CA LYS A 106 8.50 17.16 -9.08
C LYS A 106 7.93 16.32 -10.22
N GLN A 107 7.77 16.89 -11.42
CA GLN A 107 7.48 16.10 -12.62
C GLN A 107 8.71 15.21 -12.88
N GLN A 108 8.61 13.94 -12.50
CA GLN A 108 9.58 12.93 -12.90
C GLN A 108 9.07 12.23 -14.17
N ASP A 109 9.99 11.81 -15.03
CA ASP A 109 9.70 10.94 -16.15
C ASP A 109 9.06 9.64 -15.62
N ARG A 110 7.80 9.41 -15.99
CA ARG A 110 7.08 8.18 -15.61
C ARG A 110 7.01 7.27 -16.82
N ASP A 111 7.53 6.06 -16.66
CA ASP A 111 7.43 5.01 -17.67
C ASP A 111 6.02 4.36 -17.59
N PHE A 112 5.36 4.18 -18.73
CA PHE A 112 3.99 3.65 -18.79
C PHE A 112 3.89 2.50 -19.79
N HIS A 113 3.69 1.28 -19.30
CA HIS A 113 3.53 0.09 -20.15
C HIS A 113 2.20 -0.58 -19.82
N LEU A 114 1.27 -0.64 -20.78
CA LEU A 114 -0.04 -1.23 -20.57
C LEU A 114 -0.41 -2.17 -21.72
N VAL A 115 0.19 -3.35 -21.68
CA VAL A 115 -0.06 -4.45 -22.61
C VAL A 115 -0.55 -5.65 -21.80
N ALA A 116 -1.84 -5.63 -21.47
CA ALA A 116 -2.49 -6.69 -20.72
C ALA A 116 -3.88 -7.03 -21.28
N ASP A 117 -4.31 -8.27 -21.06
CA ASP A 117 -5.64 -8.76 -21.41
C ASP A 117 -6.65 -8.48 -20.29
N VAL A 118 -6.18 -8.58 -19.04
CA VAL A 118 -6.95 -8.24 -17.84
C VAL A 118 -6.12 -7.35 -16.94
N VAL A 119 -6.74 -6.29 -16.40
CA VAL A 119 -6.09 -5.34 -15.50
C VAL A 119 -6.83 -5.37 -14.17
N ILE A 120 -6.19 -5.87 -13.12
CA ILE A 120 -6.79 -6.06 -11.81
C ILE A 120 -6.32 -4.93 -10.90
N PHE A 121 -7.24 -4.29 -10.18
CA PHE A 121 -6.93 -3.28 -9.17
C PHE A 121 -7.27 -3.81 -7.78
N ASN A 122 -6.51 -3.44 -6.76
CA ASN A 122 -6.82 -3.78 -5.37
C ASN A 122 -8.07 -3.08 -4.80
N SER A 123 -8.63 -2.09 -5.49
CA SER A 123 -9.83 -1.38 -5.09
C SER A 123 -10.56 -0.76 -6.28
N ASN A 124 -11.84 -0.45 -6.09
CA ASN A 124 -12.61 0.25 -7.12
C ASN A 124 -12.12 1.69 -7.25
N PHE A 125 -11.73 2.33 -6.14
CA PHE A 125 -11.15 3.66 -6.11
C PHE A 125 -9.90 3.74 -6.98
N ASN A 126 -8.96 2.80 -6.85
CA ASN A 126 -7.72 2.80 -7.64
C ASN A 126 -8.01 2.59 -9.13
N MET A 127 -8.99 1.75 -9.47
CA MET A 127 -9.44 1.56 -10.85
C MET A 127 -10.02 2.84 -11.46
N GLU A 128 -11.00 3.47 -10.80
CA GLU A 128 -11.67 4.66 -11.33
C GLU A 128 -10.76 5.88 -11.32
N SER A 129 -9.96 6.06 -10.27
CA SER A 129 -8.96 7.14 -10.23
C SER A 129 -7.87 6.96 -11.29
N PHE A 130 -7.50 5.72 -11.64
CA PHE A 130 -6.57 5.45 -12.73
C PHE A 130 -7.19 5.80 -14.09
N LEU A 131 -8.38 5.28 -14.36
CA LEU A 131 -9.09 5.49 -15.63
C LEU A 131 -9.43 6.95 -15.88
N SER A 132 -9.73 7.73 -14.84
CA SER A 132 -9.99 9.17 -14.95
C SER A 132 -8.70 9.99 -15.13
N SER A 133 -7.58 9.54 -14.56
CA SER A 133 -6.32 10.30 -14.58
C SER A 133 -5.43 9.99 -15.78
N ILE A 134 -5.61 8.84 -16.43
CA ILE A 134 -4.76 8.37 -17.53
C ILE A 134 -4.68 9.38 -18.68
N ASN A 135 -5.81 10.01 -19.04
CA ASN A 135 -5.84 10.98 -20.13
C ASN A 135 -5.04 12.25 -19.81
N SER A 136 -5.08 12.72 -18.56
CA SER A 136 -4.26 13.85 -18.11
C SER A 136 -2.78 13.51 -18.10
N PHE A 137 -2.45 12.27 -17.73
CA PHE A 137 -1.07 11.78 -17.77
C PHE A 137 -0.53 11.70 -19.21
N LEU A 138 -1.30 11.20 -20.17
CA LEU A 138 -0.89 11.12 -21.58
C LEU A 138 -0.63 12.49 -22.22
N LYS A 139 -1.17 13.59 -21.67
CA LYS A 139 -0.83 14.96 -22.11
C LYS A 139 0.63 15.33 -21.86
N LEU A 140 1.31 14.63 -20.96
CA LEU A 140 2.74 14.81 -20.70
C LEU A 140 3.61 14.24 -21.83
N MET A 141 3.10 13.32 -22.64
CA MET A 141 3.82 12.81 -23.80
C MET A 141 4.00 13.94 -24.82
N PRO A 142 5.22 14.16 -25.35
CA PRO A 142 5.49 15.28 -26.24
C PRO A 142 4.75 15.16 -27.58
N ASP A 143 4.62 13.94 -28.13
CA ASP A 143 3.98 13.67 -29.41
C ASP A 143 3.31 12.27 -29.44
N TYR A 144 2.55 11.97 -30.49
CA TYR A 144 1.87 10.68 -30.76
C TYR A 144 1.02 10.16 -29.60
N ARG A 145 0.26 11.07 -28.97
CA ARG A 145 -0.59 10.75 -27.81
C ARG A 145 -1.72 9.79 -28.19
N PRO A 146 -1.81 8.60 -27.55
CA PRO A 146 -2.96 7.72 -27.71
C PRO A 146 -4.25 8.42 -27.28
N LYS A 147 -5.32 8.27 -28.07
CA LYS A 147 -6.65 8.80 -27.78
C LYS A 147 -7.59 7.65 -27.40
N GLY A 148 -8.56 7.91 -26.53
CA GLY A 148 -9.58 6.92 -26.17
C GLY A 148 -9.05 5.73 -25.37
N LEU A 149 -7.88 5.87 -24.72
CA LEU A 149 -7.22 4.74 -24.07
C LEU A 149 -8.02 4.25 -22.86
N SER A 150 -8.68 5.15 -22.13
CA SER A 150 -9.59 4.81 -21.03
C SER A 150 -10.71 3.86 -21.46
N GLU A 151 -11.28 4.09 -22.63
CA GLU A 151 -12.40 3.37 -23.22
C GLU A 151 -11.95 1.97 -23.68
N VAL A 152 -10.72 1.86 -24.18
CA VAL A 152 -10.11 0.59 -24.58
C VAL A 152 -9.72 -0.27 -23.37
N ILE A 153 -9.23 0.35 -22.30
CA ILE A 153 -8.75 -0.36 -21.11
C ILE A 153 -9.89 -0.72 -20.15
N ARG A 154 -10.90 0.14 -19.99
CA ARG A 154 -12.00 -0.05 -19.01
C ARG A 154 -12.66 -1.45 -19.08
N PRO A 155 -12.97 -2.03 -20.25
CA PRO A 155 -13.54 -3.39 -20.33
C PRO A 155 -12.63 -4.49 -19.78
N LYS A 156 -11.31 -4.26 -19.78
CA LYS A 156 -10.28 -5.17 -19.25
C LYS A 156 -10.10 -5.03 -17.75
N CYS A 157 -10.57 -3.91 -17.16
CA CYS A 157 -10.41 -3.63 -15.74
C CYS A 157 -11.33 -4.50 -14.88
N LYS A 158 -10.80 -5.02 -13.78
CA LYS A 158 -11.54 -5.72 -12.73
C LYS A 158 -11.17 -5.14 -11.37
N PRO A 159 -12.13 -4.56 -10.63
CA PRO A 159 -11.87 -4.20 -9.24
C PRO A 159 -11.82 -5.49 -8.42
N ASN A 160 -10.74 -5.71 -7.68
CA ASN A 160 -10.66 -6.83 -6.75
C ASN A 160 -11.38 -6.47 -5.45
N LEU A 161 -12.66 -6.79 -5.41
CA LEU A 161 -13.46 -6.71 -4.20
C LEU A 161 -13.11 -7.91 -3.31
N ARG A 162 -12.27 -7.65 -2.29
CA ARG A 162 -12.24 -8.36 -1.00
C ARG A 162 -11.48 -9.70 -0.84
N SER A 163 -10.99 -10.41 -1.86
CA SER A 163 -10.47 -11.78 -1.61
C SER A 163 -9.02 -11.89 -1.11
N ILE A 164 -8.19 -10.85 -1.24
CA ILE A 164 -6.79 -10.87 -0.74
C ILE A 164 -6.62 -10.00 0.53
N ALA A 165 -7.71 -9.38 1.00
CA ALA A 165 -7.68 -8.38 2.07
C ALA A 165 -7.62 -8.96 3.49
N TYR A 166 -7.84 -10.26 3.67
CA TYR A 166 -7.97 -10.86 5.02
C TYR A 166 -6.67 -10.89 5.83
N GLU A 167 -5.55 -10.54 5.21
CA GLU A 167 -4.24 -10.79 5.79
C GLU A 167 -3.46 -9.45 6.00
N GLY A 168 -4.03 -8.27 5.69
CA GLY A 168 -3.42 -6.96 6.03
C GLY A 168 -2.30 -6.47 5.10
N PHE A 169 -1.92 -7.27 4.12
CA PHE A 169 -0.71 -7.10 3.30
C PHE A 169 -0.80 -6.03 2.19
N LEU A 170 -1.97 -5.43 1.91
CA LEU A 170 -2.19 -4.68 0.66
C LEU A 170 -2.30 -3.16 0.76
N TYR A 171 -2.33 -2.56 1.96
CA TYR A 171 -2.64 -1.12 2.11
C TYR A 171 -1.51 -0.28 2.71
N THR A 172 -0.38 -0.94 2.94
CA THR A 172 0.83 -0.42 3.54
C THR A 172 1.49 0.67 2.65
N ARG A 173 1.25 1.97 2.94
CA ARG A 173 2.01 3.11 2.38
C ARG A 173 2.13 4.35 3.27
N GLU A 174 3.32 4.96 3.22
CA GLU A 174 3.73 6.17 3.95
C GLU A 174 3.05 7.47 3.50
N HIS A 175 2.79 7.65 2.21
CA HIS A 175 2.31 8.94 1.66
C HIS A 175 0.93 9.36 2.17
N ASP A 176 0.09 8.39 2.53
CA ASP A 176 -1.28 8.62 2.97
C ASP A 176 -1.38 8.99 4.46
N LYS A 177 -0.28 8.81 5.19
CA LYS A 177 -0.26 8.92 6.65
C LYS A 177 -0.26 10.37 7.14
N GLY A 178 -0.07 11.33 6.21
CA GLY A 178 -0.26 12.76 6.44
C GLY A 178 0.37 13.28 7.74
N PRO A 179 1.67 13.03 7.98
CA PRO A 179 2.30 13.27 9.29
C PRO A 179 2.14 14.72 9.73
N ASP A 180 2.27 15.70 8.84
CA ASP A 180 2.15 17.12 9.18
C ASP A 180 0.79 17.48 9.80
N LEU A 181 -0.30 16.99 9.20
CA LEU A 181 -1.65 17.20 9.72
C LEU A 181 -1.82 16.49 11.07
N PHE A 182 -1.31 15.27 11.18
CA PHE A 182 -1.40 14.49 12.41
C PHE A 182 -0.69 15.21 13.56
N PHE A 183 0.58 15.60 13.37
CA PHE A 183 1.34 16.35 14.38
C PHE A 183 0.74 17.72 14.69
N HIS A 184 0.23 18.44 13.68
CA HIS A 184 -0.48 19.70 13.92
C HIS A 184 -1.66 19.52 14.87
N VAL A 185 -2.45 18.46 14.69
CA VAL A 185 -3.56 18.13 15.58
C VAL A 185 -3.06 17.74 16.97
N LEU A 186 -1.99 16.95 17.08
CA LEU A 186 -1.40 16.60 18.39
C LEU A 186 -0.92 17.83 19.16
N TYR A 187 -0.29 18.80 18.49
CA TYR A 187 0.10 20.07 19.11
C TYR A 187 -1.12 20.82 19.65
N GLN A 188 -2.22 20.87 18.90
CA GLN A 188 -3.45 21.50 19.37
C GLN A 188 -4.10 20.77 20.56
N LEU A 189 -3.93 19.45 20.67
CA LEU A 189 -4.40 18.69 21.84
C LEU A 189 -3.51 18.95 23.06
N ALA A 190 -2.19 19.05 22.87
CA ALA A 190 -1.23 19.37 23.92
C ALA A 190 -1.41 20.81 24.43
N ASP A 191 -1.62 21.78 23.53
CA ASP A 191 -1.92 23.18 23.88
C ASP A 191 -3.23 23.31 24.71
N GLN A 192 -4.12 22.32 24.60
CA GLN A 192 -5.34 22.21 25.40
C GLN A 192 -5.17 21.39 26.68
N SER A 193 -3.93 21.04 27.04
CA SER A 193 -3.58 20.24 28.23
C SER A 193 -4.34 18.91 28.31
N LEU A 194 -4.62 18.28 27.17
CA LEU A 194 -5.33 17.00 27.14
C LEU A 194 -4.35 15.84 27.39
N HIS A 195 -4.79 14.87 28.19
CA HIS A 195 -4.00 13.66 28.44
C HIS A 195 -4.14 12.65 27.31
N PHE A 196 -3.07 12.47 26.55
CA PHE A 196 -2.94 11.42 25.54
C PHE A 196 -1.50 10.89 25.47
N LYS A 197 -1.35 9.71 24.85
CA LYS A 197 -0.07 9.13 24.48
C LYS A 197 -0.05 8.86 22.98
N VAL A 198 1.11 9.01 22.35
CA VAL A 198 1.31 8.76 20.93
C VAL A 198 2.51 7.84 20.73
N SER A 199 2.37 6.86 19.86
CA SER A 199 3.48 6.08 19.33
C SER A 199 3.60 6.36 17.84
N VAL A 200 4.79 6.70 17.39
CA VAL A 200 5.11 6.92 15.98
C VAL A 200 6.18 5.92 15.63
N ILE A 201 5.78 4.83 14.96
CA ILE A 201 6.63 3.68 14.72
C ILE A 201 6.77 3.40 13.22
N GLY A 202 7.91 2.83 12.84
CA GLY A 202 8.22 2.43 11.46
C GLY A 202 9.55 2.97 10.96
N GLN A 203 9.88 2.66 9.70
CA GLN A 203 11.18 3.03 9.13
C GLN A 203 11.23 4.53 8.82
N THR A 204 12.31 5.19 9.25
CA THR A 204 12.55 6.60 8.93
C THR A 204 13.62 6.67 7.83
N PHE A 205 13.28 7.28 6.69
CA PHE A 205 14.18 7.41 5.54
C PHE A 205 14.77 8.83 5.37
N THR A 206 14.32 9.81 6.17
CA THR A 206 14.74 11.23 6.12
C THR A 206 14.94 11.81 7.52
N GLU A 207 15.56 12.99 7.61
CA GLU A 207 15.73 13.75 8.86
C GLU A 207 14.42 13.86 9.65
N VAL A 208 14.49 13.49 10.93
CA VAL A 208 13.38 13.54 11.88
C VAL A 208 13.23 14.98 12.38
N PRO A 209 12.09 15.65 12.16
CA PRO A 209 11.84 16.95 12.77
C PRO A 209 11.92 16.86 14.31
N ALA A 210 12.40 17.90 14.98
CA ALA A 210 12.41 17.94 16.44
C ALA A 210 10.97 18.15 16.98
N TYR A 211 10.36 17.10 17.54
CA TYR A 211 8.99 17.13 18.10
C TYR A 211 8.94 17.51 19.59
N THR A 212 9.69 18.54 19.98
CA THR A 212 9.88 18.93 21.40
C THR A 212 8.58 19.27 22.13
N ARG A 213 7.57 19.77 21.42
CA ARG A 213 6.28 20.21 22.00
C ARG A 213 5.39 19.08 22.53
N ILE A 214 5.63 17.83 22.11
CA ILE A 214 4.82 16.68 22.53
C ILE A 214 5.65 15.57 23.15
N SER A 215 6.91 15.84 23.51
CA SER A 215 7.83 14.82 24.03
C SER A 215 7.24 14.04 25.21
N ASP A 216 6.55 14.72 26.14
CA ASP A 216 5.91 14.09 27.30
C ASP A 216 4.72 13.17 26.94
N HIS A 217 4.19 13.32 25.72
CA HIS A 217 3.12 12.50 25.17
C HIS A 217 3.63 11.32 24.36
N ILE A 218 4.90 11.28 23.95
CA ILE A 218 5.46 10.18 23.15
C ILE A 218 5.69 8.96 24.04
N LEU A 219 5.19 7.80 23.62
CA LEU A 219 5.41 6.50 24.27
C LEU A 219 6.47 5.66 23.53
N HIS A 220 6.37 5.59 22.21
CA HIS A 220 7.34 4.90 21.35
C HIS A 220 7.66 5.76 20.14
N TRP A 221 8.93 5.76 19.73
CA TRP A 221 9.41 6.54 18.59
C TRP A 221 10.35 5.71 17.71
N GLY A 222 10.09 5.71 16.40
CA GLY A 222 10.98 5.15 15.39
C GLY A 222 10.87 3.63 15.20
N TYR A 223 11.94 3.06 14.67
CA TYR A 223 12.00 1.67 14.25
C TYR A 223 11.99 0.70 15.43
N GLN A 224 11.18 -0.37 15.33
CA GLN A 224 11.19 -1.48 16.28
C GLN A 224 12.05 -2.62 15.72
N GLN A 225 12.94 -3.18 16.55
CA GLN A 225 13.97 -4.13 16.09
C GLN A 225 13.37 -5.46 15.67
N THR A 226 12.29 -5.86 16.33
CA THR A 226 11.61 -7.11 16.03
C THR A 226 10.16 -6.90 15.63
N ARG A 227 9.63 -7.84 14.84
CA ARG A 227 8.19 -7.89 14.52
C ARG A 227 7.33 -8.02 15.79
N GLN A 228 7.82 -8.73 16.79
CA GLN A 228 7.09 -8.91 18.06
C GLN A 228 6.95 -7.60 18.81
N GLU A 229 8.01 -6.81 18.92
CA GLU A 229 7.97 -5.46 19.51
C GLU A 229 7.01 -4.54 18.75
N TYR A 230 7.10 -4.53 17.42
CA TYR A 230 6.21 -3.77 16.56
C TYR A 230 4.73 -4.11 16.82
N ILE A 231 4.38 -5.40 16.80
CA ILE A 231 3.01 -5.86 17.07
C ILE A 231 2.58 -5.53 18.51
N ALA A 232 3.49 -5.64 19.49
CA ALA A 232 3.19 -5.30 20.87
C ALA A 232 2.78 -3.83 20.98
N VAL A 233 3.48 -2.91 20.31
CA VAL A 233 3.08 -1.50 20.27
C VAL A 233 1.71 -1.34 19.61
N LEU A 234 1.46 -1.98 18.46
CA LEU A 234 0.16 -1.90 17.78
C LEU A 234 -1.01 -2.32 18.67
N LYS A 235 -0.86 -3.43 19.40
CA LYS A 235 -1.90 -3.96 20.32
C LYS A 235 -2.24 -3.04 21.49
N THR A 236 -1.35 -2.11 21.84
CA THR A 236 -1.60 -1.15 22.93
C THR A 236 -2.41 0.07 22.49
N ALA A 237 -2.57 0.30 21.17
CA ALA A 237 -3.28 1.47 20.68
C ALA A 237 -4.78 1.44 21.00
N ASP A 238 -5.36 2.61 21.25
CA ASP A 238 -6.81 2.80 21.27
C ASP A 238 -7.33 3.14 19.86
N VAL A 239 -6.56 3.95 19.11
CA VAL A 239 -6.91 4.44 17.77
C VAL A 239 -5.70 4.28 16.86
N ALA A 240 -5.93 3.78 15.64
CA ALA A 240 -4.86 3.59 14.68
C ALA A 240 -5.36 3.62 13.23
N VAL A 241 -4.42 3.50 12.30
CA VAL A 241 -4.65 3.49 10.85
C VAL A 241 -4.21 2.14 10.27
N LEU A 242 -4.95 1.62 9.29
CA LEU A 242 -4.59 0.45 8.46
C LEU A 242 -4.16 -0.81 9.22
N GLU A 243 -2.91 -1.27 9.12
CA GLU A 243 -2.45 -2.58 9.66
C GLU A 243 -2.75 -2.70 11.15
N ALA A 244 -2.61 -1.60 11.88
CA ALA A 244 -2.88 -1.52 13.30
C ALA A 244 -4.34 -1.84 13.67
N VAL A 245 -5.29 -1.63 12.75
CA VAL A 245 -6.71 -1.94 12.95
C VAL A 245 -6.95 -3.44 13.15
N GLN A 246 -6.08 -4.30 12.59
CA GLN A 246 -6.16 -5.75 12.79
C GLN A 246 -5.93 -6.18 14.25
N TYR A 247 -5.37 -5.29 15.06
CA TYR A 247 -5.15 -5.50 16.49
C TYR A 247 -6.22 -4.81 17.33
N GLU A 248 -7.47 -4.86 16.84
CA GLU A 248 -8.67 -4.38 17.55
C GLU A 248 -8.57 -2.90 17.95
N CYS A 249 -7.99 -2.08 17.08
CA CYS A 249 -7.92 -0.63 17.30
C CYS A 249 -9.13 0.04 16.67
N TYR A 250 -9.56 1.20 17.19
CA TYR A 250 -10.55 2.04 16.52
C TYR A 250 -9.93 2.65 15.25
N PRO A 251 -10.45 2.36 14.04
CA PRO A 251 -9.95 2.96 12.81
C PRO A 251 -10.27 4.46 12.76
N LEU A 252 -9.28 5.28 12.42
CA LEU A 252 -9.52 6.70 12.15
C LEU A 252 -8.80 7.15 10.89
N CYS A 253 -9.50 7.11 9.77
CA CYS A 253 -8.92 7.31 8.44
C CYS A 253 -9.54 8.54 7.74
N PRO A 254 -8.83 9.17 6.79
CA PRO A 254 -9.40 10.29 6.05
C PRO A 254 -10.48 9.81 5.06
N ASN A 255 -11.53 10.60 4.85
CA ASN A 255 -12.59 10.34 3.87
C ASN A 255 -12.13 10.68 2.45
N LYS A 256 -11.11 9.97 1.97
CA LYS A 256 -10.48 10.12 0.66
C LYS A 256 -9.80 8.81 0.29
N LEU A 257 -9.32 8.70 -0.95
CA LEU A 257 -8.62 7.51 -1.43
C LEU A 257 -9.48 6.25 -1.25
N VAL A 258 -8.87 5.13 -0.86
CA VAL A 258 -9.54 3.83 -0.72
C VAL A 258 -10.31 3.69 0.60
N TYR A 259 -10.05 4.52 1.61
CA TYR A 259 -10.64 4.35 2.95
C TYR A 259 -12.18 4.29 2.98
N PRO A 260 -12.93 5.06 2.16
CA PRO A 260 -14.39 4.96 2.12
C PRO A 260 -14.91 3.62 1.62
N GLU A 261 -14.09 2.85 0.90
CA GLU A 261 -14.43 1.49 0.47
C GLU A 261 -14.13 0.44 1.55
N ILE A 262 -13.21 0.75 2.47
CA ILE A 262 -12.75 -0.15 3.53
C ILE A 262 -13.53 0.05 4.82
N PHE A 263 -13.75 1.30 5.23
CA PHE A 263 -14.30 1.63 6.54
C PHE A 263 -15.64 2.35 6.44
N PRO A 264 -16.62 2.01 7.32
CA PRO A 264 -17.82 2.81 7.52
C PRO A 264 -17.53 4.28 7.80
N SER A 265 -18.47 5.16 7.45
CA SER A 265 -18.33 6.61 7.55
C SER A 265 -18.04 7.12 8.97
N GLU A 266 -18.40 6.36 10.01
CA GLU A 266 -18.10 6.70 11.40
C GLU A 266 -16.60 6.69 11.71
N TYR A 267 -15.80 5.91 10.98
CA TYR A 267 -14.33 5.85 11.14
C TYR A 267 -13.60 6.88 10.28
N LEU A 268 -14.35 7.66 9.49
CA LEU A 268 -13.79 8.59 8.51
C LEU A 268 -13.83 10.05 8.99
N TYR A 269 -12.85 10.84 8.56
CA TYR A 269 -12.84 12.30 8.74
C TYR A 269 -12.58 13.04 7.42
N SER A 270 -13.34 14.09 7.14
CA SER A 270 -13.20 14.86 5.88
C SER A 270 -12.31 16.10 5.99
N THR A 271 -12.09 16.62 7.20
CA THR A 271 -11.33 17.87 7.40
C THR A 271 -10.44 17.80 8.64
N PRO A 272 -9.36 18.61 8.71
CA PRO A 272 -8.53 18.76 9.90
C PRO A 272 -9.33 19.07 11.18
N GLN A 273 -10.34 19.93 11.08
CA GLN A 273 -11.19 20.32 12.23
C GLN A 273 -12.04 19.15 12.73
N ARG A 274 -12.52 18.28 11.83
CA ARG A 274 -13.25 17.06 12.20
C ARG A 274 -12.33 16.05 12.87
N LEU A 275 -11.10 15.88 12.37
CA LEU A 275 -10.09 15.04 13.01
C LEU A 275 -9.79 15.51 14.43
N LEU A 276 -9.48 16.80 14.60
CA LEU A 276 -9.24 17.41 15.91
C LEU A 276 -10.44 17.22 16.86
N LYS A 277 -11.66 17.46 16.39
CA LYS A 277 -12.88 17.29 17.21
C LYS A 277 -13.05 15.86 17.69
N LYS A 278 -12.82 14.87 16.83
CA LYS A 278 -12.87 13.44 17.20
C LYS A 278 -11.79 13.08 18.21
N LEU A 279 -10.53 13.43 17.93
CA LEU A 279 -9.42 13.11 18.84
C LEU A 279 -9.57 13.81 20.20
N ARG A 280 -10.04 15.06 20.23
CA ARG A 280 -10.38 15.76 21.48
C ARG A 280 -11.46 15.02 22.27
N TYR A 281 -12.53 14.59 21.60
CA TYR A 281 -13.59 13.82 22.24
C TYR A 281 -13.06 12.49 22.80
N PHE A 282 -12.21 11.80 22.04
CA PHE A 282 -11.55 10.55 22.44
C PHE A 282 -10.63 10.73 23.65
N CYS A 283 -9.84 11.81 23.71
CA CYS A 283 -9.02 12.12 24.88
C CYS A 283 -9.86 12.31 26.16
N ARG A 284 -11.04 12.94 26.03
CA ARG A 284 -11.96 13.18 27.15
C ARG A 284 -12.80 11.95 27.52
N ASN A 285 -13.00 11.02 26.59
CA ASN A 285 -13.92 9.89 26.74
C ASN A 285 -13.29 8.58 26.22
N PRO A 286 -12.18 8.10 26.82
CA PRO A 286 -11.44 6.96 26.30
C PRO A 286 -12.24 5.66 26.24
N GLN A 287 -13.18 5.47 27.17
CA GLN A 287 -14.09 4.32 27.21
C GLN A 287 -14.95 4.19 25.95
N HIS A 288 -15.34 5.30 25.32
CA HIS A 288 -16.16 5.26 24.10
C HIS A 288 -15.42 4.68 22.90
N VAL A 289 -14.12 4.93 22.80
CA VAL A 289 -13.27 4.36 21.74
C VAL A 289 -13.03 2.88 22.01
N ARG A 290 -12.70 2.53 23.26
CA ARG A 290 -12.43 1.15 23.67
C ARG A 290 -13.62 0.23 23.47
N ALA A 291 -14.84 0.73 23.68
CA ALA A 291 -16.07 -0.02 23.45
C ALA A 291 -16.43 -0.21 21.95
N ARG A 292 -15.76 0.50 21.04
CA ARG A 292 -16.01 0.47 19.58
C ARG A 292 -14.79 0.01 18.79
N ARG A 293 -13.90 -0.72 19.44
CA ARG A 293 -12.80 -1.42 18.79
C ARG A 293 -13.39 -2.50 17.88
N LEU A 294 -12.81 -2.68 16.69
CA LEU A 294 -13.22 -3.79 15.82
C LEU A 294 -12.87 -5.10 16.52
N THR A 295 -13.84 -6.01 16.63
CA THR A 295 -13.67 -7.37 17.16
C THR A 295 -13.70 -8.36 16.02
#